data_AF-A0A031HLV8-F1
#
_entry.id   AF-A0A031HLV8-F1
#
_cell.length_a   1.000
_cell.length_b   1.000
_cell.length_c   1.000
_cell.angle_alpha   90.00
_cell.angle_beta   90.00
_cell.angle_gamma   90.00
#
_symmetry.space_group_name_H-M   'P 1'
#
loop_
_entity.id
_entity.type
_entity.pdbx_description
1 polymer ?
#
loop_
_entity_poly.entity_id
_entity_poly.type
_entity_poly.pdbx_seq_one_letter_code
_entity_poly.pdbx_strand_id
1 'polypeptide(L)'
;MTEAAHRTDAAGAHLLVDGSRSAALLDWADGRGMSAATALLAGGLARAVEEGRDEFVTGFLAVPQVATGAALDWLLWLWADAPSSMRARLTREEDVLAAEEVMAMHRHVRDGGRFAAAEWRAARRRFASAISSDASTQVVEAIAASMWDLSETPGAIADVAQSWINGMAMIDAIVASGWTVDDHQRFEETWAAFGIAHARQNRREPDEDDAAFAARQQRYMSENPIGLSESDFARNSAWSDERQRRMQHRAAELRAGLLTLVER
;
A
#
# COMPACT_ATOMS: atom_id res chain seq x y z
N MET A 1 -29.49 -0.34 35.33
CA MET A 1 -29.37 0.62 34.20
C MET A 1 -27.94 1.11 34.19
N THR A 2 -27.07 0.40 33.48
CA THR A 2 -25.64 0.67 33.42
C THR A 2 -25.38 1.41 32.11
N GLU A 3 -25.42 2.73 32.19
CA GLU A 3 -25.05 3.65 31.13
C GLU A 3 -23.51 3.73 31.04
N ALA A 4 -22.88 2.58 30.79
CA ALA A 4 -21.48 2.50 30.36
C ALA A 4 -21.41 2.76 28.85
N ALA A 5 -22.08 3.82 28.42
CA ALA A 5 -22.18 4.25 27.04
C ALA A 5 -20.84 4.87 26.60
N HIS A 6 -20.21 4.21 25.63
CA HIS A 6 -19.57 4.80 24.44
C HIS A 6 -18.57 5.96 24.59
N ARG A 7 -18.11 6.30 25.79
CA ARG A 7 -16.97 7.19 25.91
C ARG A 7 -15.72 6.44 25.52
N THR A 8 -15.10 6.95 24.46
CA THR A 8 -13.68 6.85 24.10
C THR A 8 -13.27 5.59 23.33
N ASP A 9 -13.59 5.58 22.04
CA ASP A 9 -12.74 4.92 21.05
C ASP A 9 -11.98 5.87 20.10
N ALA A 10 -12.11 7.18 20.34
CA ALA A 10 -11.40 8.21 19.59
C ALA A 10 -9.87 8.05 19.65
N ALA A 11 -9.33 7.49 20.73
CA ALA A 11 -7.90 7.23 20.86
C ALA A 11 -7.42 6.14 19.88
N GLY A 12 -8.16 5.04 19.75
CA GLY A 12 -7.86 4.00 18.77
C GLY A 12 -7.97 4.52 17.34
N ALA A 13 -8.97 5.37 17.10
CA ALA A 13 -9.16 5.95 15.79
C ALA A 13 -7.97 6.81 15.35
N HIS A 14 -7.48 7.66 16.24
CA HIS A 14 -6.32 8.50 16.00
C HIS A 14 -5.04 7.68 15.73
N LEU A 15 -4.85 6.51 16.39
CA LEU A 15 -3.68 5.66 16.16
C LEU A 15 -3.66 5.06 14.74
N LEU A 16 -4.83 4.68 14.22
CA LEU A 16 -5.00 4.13 12.87
C LEU A 16 -4.91 5.19 11.77
N VAL A 17 -5.36 6.43 12.06
CA VAL A 17 -5.37 7.55 11.12
C VAL A 17 -3.98 8.16 10.91
N ASP A 18 -3.22 8.36 11.99
CA ASP A 18 -1.98 9.14 11.94
C ASP A 18 -0.71 8.31 11.75
N GLY A 19 -0.82 6.98 11.68
CA GLY A 19 0.35 6.11 11.56
C GLY A 19 1.30 6.25 12.76
N SER A 20 0.73 6.52 13.94
CA SER A 20 1.47 6.58 15.21
C SER A 20 2.42 5.38 15.34
N ARG A 21 3.59 5.59 15.95
CA ARG A 21 4.69 4.60 16.08
C ARG A 21 4.10 3.22 16.31
N SER A 22 4.41 2.27 15.43
CA SER A 22 3.76 0.94 15.35
C SER A 22 3.56 0.27 16.72
N ALA A 23 4.47 0.48 17.67
CA ALA A 23 4.34 0.03 19.05
C ALA A 23 3.02 0.46 19.75
N ALA A 24 2.62 1.73 19.67
CA ALA A 24 1.41 2.22 20.35
C ALA A 24 0.13 1.62 19.74
N LEU A 25 0.12 1.43 18.41
CA LEU A 25 -0.97 0.75 17.71
C LEU A 25 -1.04 -0.74 18.09
N LEU A 26 0.11 -1.39 18.23
CA LEU A 26 0.19 -2.81 18.61
C LEU A 26 -0.26 -3.03 20.06
N ASP A 27 0.21 -2.21 21.01
CA ASP A 27 -0.20 -2.29 22.42
C ASP A 27 -1.72 -2.07 22.57
N TRP A 28 -2.26 -1.12 21.81
CA TRP A 28 -3.69 -0.87 21.77
C TRP A 28 -4.49 -2.05 21.21
N ALA A 29 -3.98 -2.71 20.15
CA ALA A 29 -4.64 -3.85 19.51
C ALA A 29 -4.64 -5.09 20.42
N ASP A 30 -3.53 -5.34 21.11
CA ASP A 30 -3.37 -6.43 22.07
C ASP A 30 -4.38 -6.33 23.22
N GLY A 31 -4.57 -5.12 23.77
CA GLY A 31 -5.58 -4.83 24.78
C GLY A 31 -7.03 -5.12 24.36
N ARG A 32 -7.27 -5.45 23.08
CA ARG A 32 -8.58 -5.77 22.51
C ARG A 32 -8.65 -7.15 21.86
N GLY A 33 -7.61 -7.96 22.00
CA GLY A 33 -7.52 -9.28 21.37
C GLY A 33 -7.51 -9.22 19.84
N MET A 34 -7.10 -8.10 19.25
CA MET A 34 -6.93 -7.95 17.81
C MET A 34 -5.51 -8.35 17.42
N SER A 35 -5.36 -9.12 16.34
CA SER A 35 -4.02 -9.47 15.86
C SER A 35 -3.26 -8.24 15.35
N ALA A 36 -1.96 -8.19 15.65
CA ALA A 36 -1.04 -7.15 15.18
C ALA A 36 -1.12 -6.91 13.66
N ALA A 37 -1.20 -7.98 12.87
CA ALA A 37 -1.27 -7.91 11.41
C ALA A 37 -2.56 -7.22 10.95
N THR A 38 -3.69 -7.55 11.57
CA THR A 38 -4.97 -6.94 11.24
C THR A 38 -4.99 -5.44 11.58
N ALA A 39 -4.44 -5.04 12.73
CA ALA A 39 -4.36 -3.63 13.11
C ALA A 39 -3.49 -2.82 12.13
N LEU A 40 -2.35 -3.38 11.71
CA LEU A 40 -1.45 -2.74 10.73
C LEU A 40 -2.08 -2.68 9.33
N LEU A 41 -2.80 -3.71 8.90
CA LEU A 41 -3.57 -3.69 7.66
C LEU A 41 -4.61 -2.57 7.67
N ALA A 42 -5.42 -2.49 8.74
CA ALA A 42 -6.43 -1.44 8.88
C ALA A 42 -5.80 -0.05 8.86
N GLY A 43 -4.68 0.17 9.57
CA GLY A 43 -3.95 1.44 9.51
C GLY A 43 -3.44 1.77 8.10
N GLY A 44 -2.90 0.78 7.38
CA GLY A 44 -2.46 0.95 6.00
C GLY A 44 -3.59 1.33 5.04
N LEU A 45 -4.72 0.62 5.12
CA LEU A 45 -5.92 0.91 4.31
C LEU A 45 -6.52 2.28 4.63
N ALA A 46 -6.56 2.68 5.91
CA ALA A 46 -7.04 3.99 6.32
C ALA A 46 -6.19 5.12 5.72
N ARG A 47 -4.86 4.95 5.66
CA ARG A 47 -3.97 5.96 5.07
C ARG A 47 -4.16 6.12 3.56
N ALA A 48 -4.51 5.05 2.86
CA ALA A 48 -4.71 5.08 1.41
C ALA A 48 -5.95 5.88 0.99
N VAL A 49 -6.87 6.17 1.91
CA VAL A 49 -8.10 6.93 1.64
C VAL A 49 -8.11 8.20 2.48
N GLU A 50 -8.03 9.37 1.84
CA GLU A 50 -8.21 10.64 2.55
C GLU A 50 -9.70 10.90 2.88
N GLU A 51 -10.62 10.56 1.97
CA GLU A 51 -12.06 10.78 2.13
C GLU A 51 -12.73 9.55 2.78
N GLY A 52 -13.42 9.72 3.92
CA GLY A 52 -14.10 8.61 4.61
C GLY A 52 -13.20 7.74 5.49
N ARG A 53 -11.99 8.22 5.79
CA ARG A 53 -11.02 7.59 6.70
C ARG A 53 -11.62 7.34 8.09
N ASP A 54 -12.26 8.36 8.67
CA ASP A 54 -12.83 8.30 10.01
C ASP A 54 -13.99 7.30 10.10
N GLU A 55 -14.80 7.18 9.04
CA GLU A 55 -15.90 6.22 8.94
C GLU A 55 -15.40 4.79 8.82
N PHE A 56 -14.30 4.56 8.10
CA PHE A 56 -13.63 3.25 8.06
C PHE A 56 -13.15 2.83 9.42
N VAL A 57 -12.37 3.71 10.03
CA VAL A 57 -11.76 3.44 11.33
C VAL A 57 -12.86 3.20 12.35
N THR A 58 -13.86 4.08 12.44
CA THR A 58 -14.98 3.92 13.38
C THR A 58 -15.75 2.62 13.12
N GLY A 59 -16.03 2.26 11.86
CA GLY A 59 -16.71 1.02 11.51
C GLY A 59 -15.90 -0.24 11.87
N PHE A 60 -14.59 -0.23 11.59
CA PHE A 60 -13.68 -1.33 11.90
C PHE A 60 -13.49 -1.51 13.41
N LEU A 61 -13.37 -0.41 14.16
CA LEU A 61 -13.27 -0.42 15.62
C LEU A 61 -14.55 -0.91 16.30
N ALA A 62 -15.69 -0.73 15.65
CA ALA A 62 -16.98 -1.18 16.15
C ALA A 62 -17.20 -2.69 15.98
N VAL A 63 -16.36 -3.40 15.22
CA VAL A 63 -16.51 -4.86 15.02
C VAL A 63 -15.98 -5.61 16.25
N PRO A 64 -16.84 -6.31 17.01
CA PRO A 64 -16.40 -7.08 18.16
C PRO A 64 -15.57 -8.28 17.70
N GLN A 65 -14.36 -8.42 18.25
CA GLN A 65 -13.47 -9.58 18.09
C GLN A 65 -13.02 -9.87 16.66
N VAL A 66 -11.94 -9.22 16.23
CA VAL A 66 -11.24 -9.63 15.01
C VAL A 66 -10.48 -10.94 15.26
N ALA A 67 -10.88 -12.02 14.59
CA ALA A 67 -10.25 -13.31 14.73
C ALA A 67 -8.74 -13.27 14.40
N THR A 68 -7.94 -14.02 15.16
CA THR A 68 -6.54 -14.27 14.83
C THR A 68 -6.48 -15.00 13.48
N GLY A 69 -5.80 -14.41 12.49
CA GLY A 69 -5.74 -14.95 11.12
C GLY A 69 -6.54 -14.17 10.07
N ALA A 70 -7.36 -13.17 10.46
CA ALA A 70 -8.13 -12.37 9.50
C ALA A 70 -7.26 -11.70 8.41
N ALA A 71 -6.03 -11.31 8.73
CA ALA A 71 -5.07 -10.77 7.76
C ALA A 71 -4.63 -11.81 6.70
N LEU A 72 -4.48 -13.07 7.12
CA LEU A 72 -4.13 -14.18 6.23
C LEU A 72 -5.31 -14.58 5.36
N ASP A 73 -6.51 -14.61 5.93
CA ASP A 73 -7.75 -14.85 5.19
C ASP A 73 -7.99 -13.75 4.16
N TRP A 74 -7.67 -12.50 4.51
CA TRP A 74 -7.72 -11.38 3.59
C TRP A 74 -6.71 -11.51 2.45
N LEU A 75 -5.48 -11.94 2.71
CA LEU A 75 -4.50 -12.21 1.66
C LEU A 75 -5.00 -13.29 0.68
N LEU A 76 -5.55 -14.38 1.22
CA LEU A 76 -6.07 -15.49 0.41
C LEU A 76 -7.32 -15.07 -0.39
N TRP A 77 -8.18 -14.25 0.19
CA TRP A 77 -9.29 -13.62 -0.53
C TRP A 77 -8.79 -12.69 -1.63
N LEU A 78 -7.81 -11.83 -1.35
CA LEU A 78 -7.21 -10.94 -2.35
C LEU A 78 -6.56 -11.73 -3.50
N TRP A 79 -5.95 -12.87 -3.17
CA TRP A 79 -5.37 -13.76 -4.15
C TRP A 79 -6.41 -14.34 -5.12
N ALA A 80 -7.53 -14.87 -4.62
CA ALA A 80 -8.43 -15.70 -5.42
C ALA A 80 -9.79 -15.06 -5.73
N ASP A 81 -10.39 -14.39 -4.76
CA ASP A 81 -11.83 -14.13 -4.71
C ASP A 81 -12.19 -12.64 -4.81
N ALA A 82 -11.22 -11.74 -4.64
CA ALA A 82 -11.46 -10.31 -4.82
C ALA A 82 -11.95 -10.00 -6.25
N PRO A 83 -12.86 -9.02 -6.44
CA PRO A 83 -13.26 -8.58 -7.78
C PRO A 83 -12.08 -8.25 -8.69
N SER A 84 -11.02 -7.69 -8.12
CA SER A 84 -9.71 -7.57 -8.74
C SER A 84 -8.68 -8.48 -8.06
N SER A 85 -8.81 -9.79 -8.25
CA SER A 85 -7.88 -10.73 -7.61
C SER A 85 -6.48 -10.71 -8.24
N MET A 86 -5.46 -10.98 -7.42
CA MET A 86 -4.06 -11.08 -7.89
C MET A 86 -3.91 -12.19 -8.93
N ARG A 87 -4.56 -13.34 -8.70
CA ARG A 87 -4.50 -14.50 -9.61
C ARG A 87 -4.98 -14.16 -11.02
N ALA A 88 -6.06 -13.38 -11.15
CA ALA A 88 -6.64 -13.02 -12.44
C ALA A 88 -5.73 -12.10 -13.29
N ARG A 89 -4.70 -11.49 -12.68
CA ARG A 89 -3.74 -10.60 -13.36
C ARG A 89 -2.50 -11.32 -13.87
N LEU A 90 -2.30 -12.59 -13.51
CA LEU A 90 -1.27 -13.43 -14.08
C LEU A 90 -1.84 -14.18 -15.28
N THR A 91 -1.22 -14.00 -16.45
CA THR A 91 -1.70 -14.56 -17.72
C THR A 91 -1.06 -15.89 -18.07
N ARG A 92 0.13 -16.17 -17.51
CA ARG A 92 0.90 -17.39 -17.77
C ARG A 92 0.67 -18.41 -16.66
N GLU A 93 0.51 -19.67 -17.03
CA GLU A 93 0.23 -20.75 -16.09
C GLU A 93 1.39 -20.99 -15.11
N GLU A 94 2.63 -20.87 -15.58
CA GLU A 94 3.83 -20.99 -14.75
C GLU A 94 3.94 -19.92 -13.66
N ASP A 95 3.53 -18.67 -13.96
CA ASP A 95 3.54 -17.57 -13.00
C ASP A 95 2.49 -17.81 -11.92
N VAL A 96 1.32 -18.30 -12.34
CA VAL A 96 0.24 -18.71 -11.45
C VAL A 96 0.69 -19.86 -10.54
N LEU A 97 1.38 -20.86 -11.07
CA LEU A 97 1.89 -21.98 -10.28
C LEU A 97 2.94 -21.52 -9.26
N ALA A 98 3.88 -20.66 -9.67
CA ALA A 98 4.89 -20.10 -8.77
C ALA A 98 4.26 -19.31 -7.62
N ALA A 99 3.22 -18.51 -7.90
CA ALA A 99 2.45 -17.79 -6.89
C ALA A 99 1.64 -18.73 -5.98
N GLU A 100 1.01 -19.77 -6.55
CA GLU A 100 0.24 -20.76 -5.80
C GLU A 100 1.10 -21.55 -4.80
N GLU A 101 2.38 -21.80 -5.08
CA GLU A 101 3.28 -22.41 -4.10
C GLU A 101 3.41 -21.56 -2.83
N VAL A 102 3.49 -20.23 -2.99
CA VAL A 102 3.56 -19.28 -1.86
C VAL A 102 2.22 -19.24 -1.13
N MET A 103 1.11 -19.19 -1.88
CA MET A 103 -0.23 -19.20 -1.29
C MET A 103 -0.53 -20.52 -0.57
N ALA A 104 -0.01 -21.65 -1.03
CA ALA A 104 -0.10 -22.94 -0.34
C ALA A 104 0.62 -22.90 1.01
N MET A 105 1.78 -22.23 1.11
CA MET A 105 2.43 -22.03 2.41
C MET A 105 1.57 -21.20 3.36
N HIS A 106 0.96 -20.12 2.86
CA HIS A 106 0.02 -19.32 3.64
C HIS A 106 -1.20 -20.11 4.11
N ARG A 107 -1.79 -20.94 3.25
CA ARG A 107 -2.89 -21.86 3.65
C ARG A 107 -2.43 -22.84 4.74
N HIS A 108 -1.23 -23.41 4.62
CA HIS A 108 -0.70 -24.30 5.66
C HIS A 108 -0.53 -23.60 7.02
N VAL A 109 -0.03 -22.36 7.03
CA VAL A 109 0.07 -21.56 8.26
C VAL A 109 -1.31 -21.23 8.83
N ARG A 110 -2.29 -20.93 7.98
CA ARG A 110 -3.69 -20.72 8.38
C ARG A 110 -4.26 -21.91 9.14
N ASP A 111 -3.93 -23.12 8.69
CA ASP A 111 -4.39 -24.38 9.29
C ASP A 111 -3.58 -24.78 10.54
N GLY A 112 -2.76 -23.88 11.09
CA GLY A 112 -1.96 -24.08 12.29
C GLY A 112 -0.55 -24.67 12.05
N GLY A 113 -0.19 -24.85 10.78
CA GLY A 113 1.16 -25.23 10.37
C GLY A 113 2.19 -24.14 10.64
N ARG A 114 3.48 -24.49 10.52
CA ARG A 114 4.60 -23.54 10.69
C ARG A 114 5.73 -23.87 9.72
N PHE A 115 6.39 -22.84 9.23
CA PHE A 115 7.61 -22.94 8.45
C PHE A 115 8.74 -22.21 9.16
N ALA A 116 9.95 -22.75 9.07
CA ALA A 116 11.13 -22.04 9.51
C ALA A 116 11.42 -20.85 8.58
N ALA A 117 12.06 -19.79 9.11
CA ALA A 117 12.48 -18.64 8.31
C ALA A 117 13.36 -19.02 7.08
N ALA A 118 14.11 -20.12 7.16
CA ALA A 118 14.90 -20.62 6.03
C ALA A 118 14.02 -21.11 4.86
N GLU A 119 12.85 -21.67 5.14
CA GLU A 119 11.90 -22.17 4.15
C GLU A 119 11.20 -21.03 3.42
N TRP A 120 10.79 -19.97 4.14
CA TRP A 120 10.29 -18.74 3.54
C TRP A 120 11.32 -18.09 2.60
N ARG A 121 12.58 -18.00 3.03
CA ARG A 121 13.66 -17.50 2.16
C ARG A 121 13.89 -18.40 0.94
N ALA A 122 13.72 -19.71 1.08
CA ALA A 122 13.85 -20.65 -0.03
C ALA A 122 12.68 -20.51 -1.02
N ALA A 123 11.45 -20.36 -0.53
CA ALA A 123 10.28 -20.08 -1.35
C ALA A 123 10.45 -18.77 -2.15
N ARG A 124 10.95 -17.71 -1.51
CA ARG A 124 11.25 -16.43 -2.18
C ARG A 124 12.25 -16.58 -3.33
N ARG A 125 13.31 -17.37 -3.13
CA ARG A 125 14.28 -17.64 -4.21
C ARG A 125 13.66 -18.44 -5.35
N ARG A 126 12.88 -19.48 -5.03
CA ARG A 126 12.19 -20.30 -6.04
C ARG A 126 11.20 -19.47 -6.87
N PHE A 127 10.39 -18.66 -6.20
CA PHE A 127 9.46 -17.74 -6.86
C PHE A 127 10.21 -16.77 -7.79
N ALA A 128 11.25 -16.09 -7.29
CA ALA A 128 12.02 -15.15 -8.10
C ALA A 128 12.70 -15.81 -9.32
N SER A 129 13.04 -17.10 -9.24
CA SER A 129 13.59 -17.84 -10.37
C SER A 129 12.54 -18.39 -11.35
N ALA A 130 11.30 -18.56 -10.90
CA ALA A 130 10.22 -19.19 -11.67
C ALA A 130 9.31 -18.16 -12.35
N ILE A 131 9.15 -16.99 -11.74
CA ILE A 131 8.30 -15.92 -12.28
C ILE A 131 8.90 -15.35 -13.57
N SER A 132 8.05 -15.16 -14.57
CA SER A 132 8.43 -14.58 -15.85
C SER A 132 8.78 -13.09 -15.72
N SER A 133 9.65 -12.59 -16.60
CA SER A 133 9.97 -11.15 -16.69
C SER A 133 8.79 -10.29 -17.10
N ASP A 134 7.80 -10.91 -17.77
CA ASP A 134 6.65 -10.23 -18.35
C ASP A 134 5.43 -10.27 -17.41
N ALA A 135 5.56 -10.93 -16.26
CA ALA A 135 4.54 -10.95 -15.22
C ALA A 135 4.26 -9.53 -14.71
N SER A 136 3.02 -9.26 -14.29
CA SER A 136 2.66 -7.96 -13.71
C SER A 136 3.52 -7.67 -12.49
N THR A 137 4.39 -6.65 -12.60
CA THR A 137 5.31 -6.24 -11.52
C THR A 137 4.57 -6.00 -10.20
N GLN A 138 3.36 -5.46 -10.26
CA GLN A 138 2.54 -5.15 -9.09
C GLN A 138 2.10 -6.42 -8.35
N VAL A 139 1.70 -7.46 -9.11
CA VAL A 139 1.37 -8.78 -8.55
C VAL A 139 2.63 -9.41 -7.95
N VAL A 140 3.76 -9.33 -8.65
CA VAL A 140 5.04 -9.88 -8.18
C VAL A 140 5.49 -9.22 -6.89
N GLU A 141 5.38 -7.89 -6.78
CA GLU A 141 5.70 -7.14 -5.57
C GLU A 141 4.76 -7.48 -4.42
N ALA A 142 3.45 -7.58 -4.66
CA ALA A 142 2.47 -7.95 -3.64
C ALA A 142 2.72 -9.37 -3.10
N ILE A 143 3.00 -10.34 -3.97
CA ILE A 143 3.36 -11.70 -3.54
C ILE A 143 4.70 -11.68 -2.80
N ALA A 144 5.70 -10.96 -3.30
CA ALA A 144 7.01 -10.88 -2.65
C ALA A 144 6.94 -10.22 -1.25
N ALA A 145 6.07 -9.23 -1.06
CA ALA A 145 5.78 -8.62 0.23
C ALA A 145 5.13 -9.63 1.19
N SER A 146 4.37 -10.60 0.69
CA SER A 146 3.71 -11.61 1.53
C SER A 146 4.64 -12.74 1.98
N MET A 147 5.86 -12.87 1.46
CA MET A 147 6.78 -14.03 1.67
C MET A 147 7.46 -14.06 3.04
N TRP A 148 6.67 -13.89 4.08
CA TRP A 148 7.06 -13.96 5.48
C TRP A 148 5.97 -14.70 6.25
N ASP A 149 6.34 -15.24 7.42
CA ASP A 149 5.32 -15.62 8.39
C ASP A 149 4.63 -14.35 8.90
N LEU A 150 3.38 -14.13 8.49
CA LEU A 150 2.61 -12.94 8.86
C LEU A 150 2.25 -12.89 10.35
N SER A 151 2.35 -14.03 11.05
CA SER A 151 2.20 -14.05 12.51
C SER A 151 3.42 -13.48 13.24
N GLU A 152 4.62 -13.65 12.65
CA GLU A 152 5.88 -13.12 13.20
C GLU A 152 6.25 -11.75 12.60
N THR A 153 5.80 -11.47 11.38
CA THR A 153 6.06 -10.22 10.65
C THR A 153 4.74 -9.56 10.24
N PRO A 154 3.97 -9.06 11.22
CA PRO A 154 2.62 -8.53 10.96
C PRO A 154 2.63 -7.30 10.05
N GLY A 155 3.73 -6.54 9.96
CA GLY A 155 3.85 -5.40 9.05
C GLY A 155 3.80 -5.77 7.56
N ALA A 156 4.19 -6.99 7.20
CA ALA A 156 4.26 -7.43 5.81
C ALA A 156 2.88 -7.41 5.12
N ILE A 157 1.77 -7.59 5.86
CA ILE A 157 0.43 -7.51 5.25
C ILE A 157 0.06 -6.07 4.84
N ALA A 158 0.54 -5.06 5.58
CA ALA A 158 0.33 -3.67 5.21
C ALA A 158 1.13 -3.34 3.93
N ASP A 159 2.33 -3.91 3.80
CA ASP A 159 3.14 -3.79 2.58
C ASP A 159 2.44 -4.44 1.38
N VAL A 160 1.84 -5.63 1.54
CA VAL A 160 1.01 -6.27 0.49
C VAL A 160 -0.12 -5.33 0.04
N ALA A 161 -0.88 -4.78 0.99
CA ALA A 161 -2.00 -3.90 0.70
C ALA A 161 -1.53 -2.62 -0.01
N GLN A 162 -0.43 -2.03 0.44
CA GLN A 162 0.15 -0.84 -0.16
C GLN A 162 0.65 -1.12 -1.58
N SER A 163 1.37 -2.23 -1.81
CA SER A 163 1.81 -2.65 -3.14
C SER A 163 0.62 -2.87 -4.07
N TRP A 164 -0.44 -3.53 -3.59
CA TRP A 164 -1.65 -3.75 -4.38
C TRP A 164 -2.36 -2.45 -4.74
N ILE A 165 -2.67 -1.60 -3.76
CA ILE A 165 -3.38 -0.33 -3.99
C ILE A 165 -2.58 0.58 -4.92
N ASN A 166 -1.32 0.87 -4.56
CA ASN A 166 -0.52 1.86 -5.28
C ASN A 166 -0.15 1.36 -6.67
N GLY A 167 0.27 0.10 -6.77
CA GLY A 167 0.68 -0.51 -8.02
C GLY A 167 -0.49 -0.65 -8.99
N MET A 168 -1.61 -1.22 -8.55
CA MET A 168 -2.73 -1.49 -9.45
C MET A 168 -3.47 -0.23 -9.86
N ALA A 169 -3.65 0.73 -8.95
CA ALA A 169 -4.30 1.97 -9.31
C ALA A 169 -3.49 2.78 -10.33
N MET A 170 -2.15 2.72 -10.25
CA MET A 170 -1.26 3.32 -11.25
C MET A 170 -1.50 2.73 -12.65
N ILE A 171 -1.45 1.40 -12.78
CA ILE A 171 -1.62 0.72 -14.08
C ILE A 171 -3.03 0.93 -14.63
N ASP A 172 -4.05 0.75 -13.79
CA ASP A 172 -5.43 0.91 -14.22
C ASP A 172 -5.71 2.38 -14.65
N ALA A 173 -5.04 3.37 -14.06
CA ALA A 173 -5.15 4.78 -14.43
C ALA A 173 -4.41 5.13 -15.74
N ILE A 174 -3.23 4.52 -15.96
CA ILE A 174 -2.48 4.58 -17.23
C ILE A 174 -3.41 4.14 -18.37
N VAL A 175 -4.02 2.97 -18.25
CA VAL A 175 -4.94 2.42 -19.27
C VAL A 175 -6.12 3.35 -19.54
N ALA A 176 -6.69 3.97 -18.51
CA ALA A 176 -7.89 4.78 -18.63
C ALA A 176 -7.65 6.20 -19.17
N SER A 177 -6.50 6.78 -18.87
CA SER A 177 -6.14 8.15 -19.27
C SER A 177 -5.42 8.23 -20.61
N GLY A 178 -5.00 7.10 -21.17
CA GLY A 178 -4.12 7.05 -22.35
C GLY A 178 -2.68 7.51 -22.06
N TRP A 179 -2.36 7.76 -20.78
CA TRP A 179 -1.00 7.96 -20.30
C TRP A 179 -0.27 6.63 -20.31
N THR A 180 0.86 6.53 -20.99
CA THR A 180 1.61 5.27 -21.09
C THR A 180 2.59 5.08 -19.92
N VAL A 181 3.11 3.86 -19.74
CA VAL A 181 4.21 3.61 -18.79
C VAL A 181 5.44 4.43 -19.20
N ASP A 182 5.72 4.55 -20.50
CA ASP A 182 6.83 5.35 -21.02
C ASP A 182 6.63 6.85 -20.76
N ASP A 183 5.40 7.37 -20.91
CA ASP A 183 5.07 8.75 -20.52
C ASP A 183 5.35 8.98 -19.04
N HIS A 184 4.94 8.05 -18.18
CA HIS A 184 5.18 8.14 -16.73
C HIS A 184 6.67 8.12 -16.41
N GLN A 185 7.42 7.17 -16.98
CA GLN A 185 8.86 7.04 -16.74
C GLN A 185 9.61 8.28 -17.21
N ARG A 186 9.34 8.79 -18.42
CA ARG A 186 9.94 10.04 -18.92
C ARG A 186 9.64 11.21 -17.99
N PHE A 187 8.39 11.34 -17.54
CA PHE A 187 7.96 12.41 -16.65
C PHE A 187 8.73 12.35 -15.31
N GLU A 188 8.76 11.18 -14.67
CA GLU A 188 9.46 10.93 -13.40
C GLU A 188 10.97 11.16 -13.52
N GLU A 189 11.62 10.64 -14.56
CA GLU A 189 13.05 10.84 -14.79
C GLU A 189 13.41 12.32 -14.97
N THR A 190 12.58 13.06 -15.72
CA THR A 190 12.76 14.50 -15.92
C THR A 190 12.61 15.25 -14.60
N TRP A 191 11.62 14.88 -13.79
CA TRP A 191 11.37 15.49 -12.49
C TRP A 191 12.46 15.18 -11.47
N ALA A 192 12.94 13.93 -11.43
CA ALA A 192 14.03 13.49 -10.58
C ALA A 192 15.34 14.19 -10.93
N ALA A 193 15.66 14.29 -12.23
CA ALA A 193 16.84 15.01 -12.70
C ALA A 193 16.79 16.49 -12.30
N PHE A 194 15.64 17.14 -12.48
CA PHE A 194 15.43 18.51 -12.01
C PHE A 194 15.57 18.62 -10.48
N GLY A 195 14.96 17.72 -9.72
CA GLY A 195 15.02 17.68 -8.26
C GLY A 195 16.45 17.52 -7.73
N ILE A 196 17.26 16.64 -8.33
CA ILE A 196 18.68 16.46 -7.95
C ILE A 196 19.50 17.73 -8.23
N ALA A 197 19.28 18.35 -9.40
CA ALA A 197 19.95 19.60 -9.76
C ALA A 197 19.53 20.75 -8.81
N HIS A 198 18.23 20.83 -8.49
CA HIS A 198 17.64 21.81 -7.60
C HIS A 198 18.03 21.61 -6.13
N ALA A 199 18.21 20.38 -5.66
CA ALA A 199 18.57 20.08 -4.28
C ALA A 199 19.90 20.74 -3.85
N ARG A 200 20.83 20.96 -4.79
CA ARG A 200 22.05 21.72 -4.53
C ARG A 200 21.77 23.20 -4.28
N GLN A 201 20.76 23.75 -4.96
CA GLN A 201 20.32 25.14 -4.80
C GLN A 201 19.43 25.35 -3.57
N ASN A 202 18.75 24.30 -3.10
CA ASN A 202 17.94 24.33 -1.89
C ASN A 202 18.75 24.41 -0.59
N ARG A 203 20.08 24.38 -0.64
CA ARG A 203 20.92 24.66 0.52
C ARG A 203 21.04 26.17 0.68
N ARG A 204 20.73 26.66 1.89
CA ARG A 204 21.01 28.04 2.27
C ARG A 204 22.50 28.22 2.49
N GLU A 205 23.01 29.36 2.04
CA GLU A 205 24.36 29.78 2.39
C GLU A 205 24.38 30.34 3.83
N PRO A 206 25.51 30.29 4.56
CA PRO A 206 25.59 30.64 5.99
C PRO A 206 25.09 32.05 6.36
N ASP A 207 25.18 33.01 5.42
CA ASP A 207 24.80 34.41 5.62
C ASP A 207 23.61 34.84 4.74
N GLU A 208 22.91 33.87 4.13
CA GLU A 208 21.81 34.15 3.22
C GLU A 208 20.48 34.31 3.97
N ASP A 209 19.91 35.52 3.89
CA ASP A 209 18.58 35.79 4.41
C ASP A 209 17.46 35.16 3.55
N ASP A 210 16.24 35.17 4.06
CA ASP A 210 15.08 34.56 3.40
C ASP A 210 14.80 35.16 2.01
N ALA A 211 14.99 36.47 1.86
CA ALA A 211 14.71 37.17 0.61
C ALA A 211 15.75 36.83 -0.46
N ALA A 212 17.03 36.78 -0.08
CA ALA A 212 18.13 36.38 -0.95
C ALA A 212 17.99 34.92 -1.38
N PHE A 213 17.65 34.02 -0.45
CA PHE A 213 17.39 32.62 -0.76
C PHE A 213 16.22 32.45 -1.74
N ALA A 214 15.10 33.13 -1.49
CA ALA A 214 13.93 33.10 -2.37
C ALA A 214 14.25 33.65 -3.77
N ALA A 215 14.98 34.78 -3.86
CA ALA A 215 15.39 35.37 -5.13
C ALA A 215 16.32 34.45 -5.93
N ARG A 216 17.24 33.74 -5.26
CA ARG A 216 18.12 32.76 -5.89
C ARG A 216 17.34 31.55 -6.40
N GLN A 217 16.41 31.00 -5.61
CA GLN A 217 15.54 29.91 -6.07
C GLN A 217 14.71 30.32 -7.28
N GLN A 218 14.08 31.50 -7.23
CA GLN A 218 13.28 32.00 -8.35
C GLN A 218 14.13 32.17 -9.61
N ARG A 219 15.35 32.73 -9.48
CA ARG A 219 16.27 32.86 -10.61
C ARG A 219 16.65 31.50 -11.18
N TYR A 220 17.04 30.55 -10.33
CA TYR A 220 17.41 29.21 -10.78
C TYR A 220 16.26 28.52 -11.53
N MET A 221 15.04 28.58 -11.01
CA MET A 221 13.84 28.04 -11.67
C MET A 221 13.59 28.70 -13.03
N SER A 222 13.84 30.01 -13.16
CA SER A 222 13.66 30.72 -14.43
C SER A 222 14.74 30.39 -15.46
N GLU A 223 15.98 30.17 -15.02
CA GLU A 223 17.13 29.86 -15.89
C GLU A 223 17.20 28.38 -16.28
N ASN A 224 16.59 27.50 -15.48
CA ASN A 224 16.60 26.05 -15.67
C ASN A 224 15.15 25.54 -15.69
N PRO A 225 14.36 25.90 -16.71
CA PRO A 225 12.99 25.43 -16.82
C PRO A 225 13.00 23.91 -16.90
N ILE A 226 12.01 23.31 -16.26
CA ILE A 226 11.87 21.87 -16.28
C ILE A 226 11.49 21.48 -17.71
N GLY A 227 12.15 20.46 -18.26
CA GLY A 227 11.99 20.03 -19.66
C GLY A 227 10.64 19.41 -20.00
N LEU A 228 9.56 19.86 -19.34
CA LEU A 228 8.19 19.41 -19.49
C LEU A 228 7.33 20.57 -20.00
N SER A 229 6.46 20.28 -20.96
CA SER A 229 5.53 21.26 -21.51
C SER A 229 4.30 21.46 -20.63
N GLU A 230 3.53 22.53 -20.88
CA GLU A 230 2.21 22.72 -20.26
C GLU A 230 1.28 21.51 -20.52
N SER A 231 1.36 20.90 -21.70
CA SER A 231 0.58 19.69 -22.00
C SER A 231 1.03 18.48 -21.18
N ASP A 232 2.32 18.36 -20.84
CA ASP A 232 2.81 17.31 -19.95
C ASP A 232 2.23 17.49 -18.54
N PHE A 233 2.19 18.71 -18.03
CA PHE A 233 1.56 19.02 -16.74
C PHE A 233 0.05 18.75 -16.75
N ALA A 234 -0.67 19.18 -17.78
CA ALA A 234 -2.11 18.96 -17.89
C ALA A 234 -2.45 17.47 -17.95
N ARG A 235 -1.71 16.70 -18.75
CA ARG A 235 -1.88 15.24 -18.84
C ARG A 235 -1.53 14.54 -17.52
N ASN A 236 -0.44 14.94 -16.86
CA ASN A 236 -0.06 14.39 -15.55
C ASN A 236 -1.11 14.69 -14.47
N SER A 237 -1.71 15.90 -14.48
CA SER A 237 -2.80 16.24 -13.56
C SER A 237 -4.00 15.34 -13.78
N ALA A 238 -4.46 15.18 -15.03
CA ALA A 238 -5.60 14.32 -15.35
C ALA A 238 -5.33 12.84 -14.99
N TRP A 239 -4.12 12.35 -15.24
CA TRP A 239 -3.68 11.02 -14.81
C TRP A 239 -3.65 10.90 -13.28
N SER A 240 -3.16 11.91 -12.57
CA SER A 240 -3.10 11.92 -11.09
C SER A 240 -4.50 11.84 -10.49
N ASP A 241 -5.46 12.59 -11.03
CA ASP A 241 -6.86 12.57 -10.60
C ASP A 241 -7.50 11.19 -10.86
N GLU A 242 -7.24 10.60 -12.04
CA GLU A 242 -7.68 9.24 -12.38
C GLU A 242 -7.09 8.20 -11.43
N ARG A 243 -5.78 8.27 -11.18
CA ARG A 243 -5.07 7.39 -10.26
C ARG A 243 -5.65 7.50 -8.85
N GLN A 244 -5.86 8.71 -8.36
CA GLN A 244 -6.43 8.92 -7.03
C GLN A 244 -7.81 8.29 -6.90
N ARG A 245 -8.69 8.50 -7.89
CA ARG A 245 -10.03 7.90 -7.89
C ARG A 245 -9.97 6.37 -7.88
N ARG A 246 -9.03 5.78 -8.63
CA ARG A 246 -8.83 4.32 -8.65
C ARG A 246 -8.26 3.80 -7.34
N MET A 247 -7.32 4.52 -6.72
CA MET A 247 -6.80 4.19 -5.39
C MET A 247 -7.93 4.16 -4.37
N GLN A 248 -8.79 5.18 -4.35
CA GLN A 248 -9.97 5.23 -3.47
C GLN A 248 -10.91 4.05 -3.70
N HIS A 249 -11.24 3.74 -4.97
CA HIS A 249 -12.09 2.59 -5.30
C HIS A 249 -11.50 1.26 -4.83
N ARG A 250 -10.20 1.04 -5.06
CA ARG A 250 -9.50 -0.18 -4.63
C ARG A 250 -9.43 -0.29 -3.11
N ALA A 251 -9.09 0.79 -2.42
CA ALA A 251 -9.09 0.78 -0.97
C ALA A 251 -10.48 0.47 -0.40
N ALA A 252 -11.55 0.97 -1.01
CA ALA A 252 -12.92 0.61 -0.65
C ALA A 252 -13.24 -0.88 -0.90
N GLU A 253 -12.80 -1.45 -2.02
CA GLU A 253 -12.91 -2.89 -2.33
C GLU A 253 -12.21 -3.75 -1.27
N LEU A 254 -10.94 -3.42 -0.96
CA LEU A 254 -10.15 -4.15 0.03
C LEU A 254 -10.72 -4.03 1.44
N ARG A 255 -11.25 -2.85 1.79
CA ARG A 255 -11.98 -2.60 3.03
C ARG A 255 -13.23 -3.48 3.13
N ALA A 256 -14.03 -3.57 2.07
CA ALA A 256 -15.23 -4.40 2.05
C ALA A 256 -14.89 -5.90 2.22
N GLY A 257 -13.82 -6.35 1.57
CA GLY A 257 -13.28 -7.70 1.75
C GLY A 257 -12.88 -7.98 3.20
N LEU A 258 -12.13 -7.06 3.83
CA LEU A 258 -11.72 -7.20 5.23
C LEU A 258 -12.92 -7.24 6.18
N LEU A 259 -13.88 -6.31 6.04
CA LEU A 259 -15.08 -6.28 6.90
C LEU A 259 -15.90 -7.57 6.77
N THR A 260 -16.08 -8.08 5.56
CA THR A 260 -16.80 -9.35 5.31
C THR A 260 -16.14 -10.54 6.01
N LEU A 261 -14.81 -10.51 6.18
CA LEU A 261 -14.07 -11.59 6.85
C LEU A 261 -14.11 -11.46 8.38
N VAL A 262 -14.17 -10.24 8.91
CA VAL A 262 -14.25 -9.99 10.35
C VAL A 262 -15.66 -10.22 10.90
N GLU A 263 -16.70 -10.00 10.08
CA GLU A 263 -18.11 -10.21 10.47
C GLU A 263 -18.55 -11.70 10.51
N ARG A 264 -17.68 -12.64 10.11
CA ARG A 264 -17.96 -14.09 10.09
C ARG A 264 -17.55 -14.79 11.38
#